data_AF-A0A938JGY1-F1
#
_entry.id   AF-A0A938JGY1-F1
#
_cell.length_a   1.000
_cell.length_b   1.000
_cell.length_c   1.000
_cell.angle_alpha   90.00
_cell.angle_beta   90.00
_cell.angle_gamma   90.00
#
_symmetry.space_group_name_H-M   'P 1'
#
loop_
_entity.id
_entity.type
_entity.pdbx_description
1 polymer ?
#
loop_
_entity_poly.entity_id
_entity_poly.type
_entity_poly.pdbx_seq_one_letter_code
_entity_poly.pdbx_strand_id
1 'polypeptide(L)'
;MPLPTATPRRPRWSTSPRATLPRASTGPDPAAPGPLCLGLTGGIGSGKSEALRAFAARGAAVLSSDDVVHRLYEDPEVIGAVRARFGDAVFAPGGGVDRRALGDTAFAHEGGLAFL
;
A
#
# COMPACT_ATOMS: atom_id res chain seq x y z
N MET A 1 39.60 32.60 41.36
CA MET A 1 38.44 31.77 41.75
C MET A 1 37.43 31.74 40.60
N PRO A 2 37.36 30.66 39.80
CA PRO A 2 36.31 30.49 38.80
C PRO A 2 35.16 29.60 39.31
N LEU A 3 33.93 29.94 38.90
CA LEU A 3 32.69 29.19 39.17
C LEU A 3 32.57 27.98 38.23
N PRO A 4 32.02 26.83 38.67
CA PRO A 4 31.72 25.72 37.77
C PRO A 4 30.37 25.91 37.03
N THR A 5 30.42 25.84 35.70
CA THR A 5 29.28 25.80 34.76
C THR A 5 28.54 24.47 34.83
N ALA A 6 27.22 24.51 35.00
CA ALA A 6 26.35 23.33 35.01
C ALA A 6 26.02 22.85 33.57
N THR A 7 26.13 21.54 33.34
CA THR A 7 25.82 20.85 32.07
C THR A 7 24.32 20.50 31.98
N PRO A 8 23.63 20.66 30.82
CA PRO A 8 22.22 20.28 30.71
C PRO A 8 22.04 18.75 30.64
N ARG A 9 21.11 18.21 31.45
CA ARG A 9 20.77 16.78 31.50
C ARG A 9 19.90 16.38 30.30
N ARG A 10 20.30 15.33 29.57
CA ARG A 10 19.49 14.69 28.51
C ARG A 10 18.27 13.97 29.10
N PRO A 11 17.13 13.88 28.39
CA PRO A 11 15.97 13.14 28.89
C PRO A 11 16.28 11.62 28.91
N ARG A 12 16.10 11.00 30.08
CA ARG A 12 16.15 9.55 30.28
C ARG A 12 14.91 8.94 29.64
N TRP A 13 15.08 8.12 28.59
CA TRP A 13 14.05 7.14 28.25
C TRP A 13 13.87 6.20 29.44
N SER A 14 12.67 6.19 30.02
CA SER A 14 12.33 5.35 31.17
C SER A 14 12.08 3.91 30.70
N THR A 15 12.82 2.99 31.29
CA THR A 15 12.64 1.54 31.18
C THR A 15 11.41 1.09 31.96
N SER A 16 10.40 0.55 31.27
CA SER A 16 9.51 -0.47 31.84
C SER A 16 9.04 -1.44 30.73
N PRO A 17 8.95 -2.75 31.01
CA PRO A 17 8.76 -3.79 30.02
C PRO A 17 7.28 -4.09 29.80
N ARG A 18 6.80 -4.05 28.55
CA ARG A 18 5.53 -4.68 28.18
C ARG A 18 5.58 -5.31 26.79
N ALA A 19 5.51 -6.63 26.84
CA ALA A 19 5.13 -7.57 25.79
C ALA A 19 5.93 -7.48 24.49
N THR A 20 7.01 -8.25 24.42
CA THR A 20 7.47 -8.83 23.16
C THR A 20 6.25 -9.45 22.49
N LEU A 21 5.83 -8.93 21.34
CA LEU A 21 4.88 -9.61 20.46
C LEU A 21 5.70 -10.60 19.62
N PRO A 22 5.72 -11.91 19.89
CA PRO A 22 6.15 -12.84 18.87
C PRO A 22 4.98 -13.04 17.92
N ARG A 23 4.99 -12.37 16.76
CA ARG A 23 4.28 -12.85 15.57
C ARG A 23 4.70 -12.11 14.29
N ALA A 24 5.68 -12.70 13.61
CA ALA A 24 5.85 -12.54 12.17
C ALA A 24 6.34 -13.88 11.61
N SER A 25 5.41 -14.77 11.29
CA SER A 25 5.71 -15.98 10.53
C SER A 25 4.63 -16.21 9.48
N THR A 26 4.79 -15.50 8.35
CA THR A 26 4.49 -15.94 6.97
C THR A 26 4.88 -14.78 6.04
N GLY A 27 6.20 -14.57 5.94
CA GLY A 27 6.88 -13.59 5.09
C GLY A 27 8.31 -14.09 4.84
N PRO A 28 9.02 -13.57 3.83
CA PRO A 28 10.13 -14.26 3.15
C PRO A 28 11.23 -14.79 4.07
N ASP A 29 11.85 -15.90 3.65
CA ASP A 29 12.87 -16.66 4.38
C ASP A 29 14.03 -15.76 4.90
N PRO A 30 14.31 -15.77 6.22
CA PRO A 30 15.32 -14.92 6.87
C PRO A 30 16.79 -15.23 6.54
N ALA A 31 17.09 -16.22 5.68
CA ALA A 31 18.47 -16.61 5.35
C ALA A 31 19.01 -16.06 4.00
N ALA A 32 18.19 -15.41 3.17
CA ALA A 32 18.63 -14.86 1.88
C ALA A 32 18.70 -13.32 1.89
N PRO A 33 19.79 -12.71 1.36
CA PRO A 33 20.03 -11.26 1.37
C PRO A 33 19.16 -10.53 0.32
N GLY A 34 17.84 -10.56 0.51
CA GLY A 34 16.88 -9.78 -0.25
C GLY A 34 16.51 -8.47 0.47
N PRO A 35 16.03 -7.45 -0.25
CA PRO A 35 15.55 -6.22 0.38
C PRO A 35 14.33 -6.51 1.28
N LEU A 36 14.27 -5.82 2.42
CA LEU A 36 13.12 -5.87 3.32
C LEU A 36 11.86 -5.35 2.61
N CYS A 37 10.79 -6.16 2.58
CA CYS A 37 9.50 -5.77 2.02
C CYS A 37 8.50 -5.44 3.14
N LEU A 38 7.83 -4.29 3.04
CA LEU A 38 6.89 -3.78 4.04
C LEU A 38 5.53 -3.49 3.39
N GLY A 39 4.46 -4.09 3.92
CA GLY A 39 3.09 -3.82 3.50
C GLY A 39 2.46 -2.70 4.34
N LEU A 40 1.95 -1.65 3.68
CA LEU A 40 1.24 -0.53 4.31
C LEU A 40 -0.27 -0.68 4.14
N THR A 41 -0.98 -0.90 5.26
CA THR A 41 -2.44 -1.02 5.27
C THR A 41 -3.06 0.03 6.19
N GLY A 42 -4.37 0.26 6.07
CA GLY A 42 -5.11 1.27 6.82
C GLY A 42 -6.37 1.75 6.09
N GLY A 43 -7.23 2.49 6.79
CA GLY A 43 -8.48 3.03 6.22
C GLY A 43 -8.26 4.12 5.16
N ILE A 44 -9.36 4.59 4.56
CA ILE A 44 -9.35 5.75 3.67
C ILE A 44 -8.90 6.98 4.46
N GLY A 45 -8.00 7.78 3.89
CA GLY A 45 -7.47 8.98 4.55
C GLY A 45 -6.43 8.72 5.64
N SER A 46 -5.98 7.47 5.85
CA SER A 46 -4.97 7.15 6.88
C SER A 46 -3.53 7.57 6.54
N GLY A 47 -3.31 8.28 5.43
CA GLY A 47 -1.99 8.78 5.04
C GLY A 47 -1.04 7.76 4.42
N LYS A 48 -1.50 6.59 3.94
CA LYS A 48 -0.63 5.55 3.31
C LYS A 48 0.21 6.10 2.16
N SER A 49 -0.40 6.86 1.26
CA SER A 49 0.30 7.48 0.12
C SER A 49 1.36 8.49 0.59
N GLU A 50 1.11 9.20 1.69
CA GLU A 50 2.08 10.11 2.28
C GLU A 50 3.22 9.37 2.98
N ALA A 51 2.92 8.26 3.67
CA ALA A 51 3.95 7.38 4.22
C ALA A 51 4.84 6.80 3.10
N LEU A 52 4.26 6.36 1.98
CA LEU A 52 5.02 5.92 0.80
C LEU A 52 5.94 7.04 0.28
N ARG A 53 5.45 8.28 0.13
CA ARG A 53 6.30 9.41 -0.27
C ARG A 53 7.45 9.65 0.71
N ALA A 54 7.19 9.56 2.01
CA ALA A 54 8.21 9.72 3.04
C ALA A 54 9.28 8.61 3.02
N PHE A 55 8.90 7.37 2.66
CA PHE A 55 9.82 6.26 2.43
C PHE A 55 10.65 6.46 1.16
N ALA A 56 10.01 6.86 0.06
CA ALA A 56 10.68 7.15 -1.21
C ALA A 56 11.72 8.27 -1.06
N ALA A 57 11.37 9.34 -0.33
CA ALA A 57 12.29 10.45 -0.03
C ALA A 57 13.53 10.02 0.78
N ARG A 58 13.46 8.86 1.45
CA ARG A 58 14.59 8.24 2.18
C ARG A 58 15.31 7.16 1.38
N GLY A 59 15.01 7.01 0.09
CA GLY A 59 15.67 6.07 -0.81
C GLY A 59 15.08 4.66 -0.83
N ALA A 60 13.91 4.44 -0.22
CA ALA A 60 13.21 3.17 -0.35
C ALA A 60 12.55 3.04 -1.74
N ALA A 61 12.61 1.86 -2.32
CA ALA A 61 11.73 1.51 -3.43
C ALA A 61 10.29 1.44 -2.90
N VAL A 62 9.35 2.07 -3.59
CA VAL A 62 7.94 2.12 -3.20
C VAL A 62 7.04 1.58 -4.30
N LEU A 63 5.99 0.88 -3.89
CA LEU A 63 4.95 0.37 -4.77
C LEU A 63 3.59 0.74 -4.20
N SER A 64 2.77 1.44 -4.98
CA SER A 64 1.39 1.76 -4.64
C SER A 64 0.47 0.81 -5.40
N SER A 65 -0.38 0.07 -4.69
CA SER A 65 -1.39 -0.79 -5.31
C SER A 65 -2.35 0.03 -6.17
N ASP A 66 -2.75 1.21 -5.71
CA ASP A 66 -3.68 2.08 -6.42
C ASP A 66 -3.09 2.53 -7.77
N ASP A 67 -1.80 2.88 -7.80
CA ASP A 67 -1.12 3.32 -9.02
C ASP A 67 -0.87 2.17 -10.00
N VAL A 68 -0.65 0.96 -9.47
CA VAL A 68 -0.54 -0.25 -10.30
C VAL A 68 -1.89 -0.55 -10.97
N VAL A 69 -2.98 -0.58 -10.20
CA VAL A 69 -4.32 -0.83 -10.74
C VAL A 69 -4.73 0.23 -11.76
N HIS A 70 -4.40 1.50 -11.51
CA HIS A 70 -4.70 2.57 -12.47
C HIS A 70 -4.02 2.31 -13.83
N ARG A 71 -2.74 1.94 -13.82
CA ARG A 71 -1.99 1.60 -15.05
C ARG A 71 -2.49 0.35 -15.73
N LEU A 72 -2.92 -0.67 -14.97
CA LEU A 72 -3.48 -1.88 -15.55
C LEU A 72 -4.74 -1.60 -16.39
N TYR A 73 -5.56 -0.64 -15.99
CA TYR A 73 -6.75 -0.26 -16.78
C TYR A 73 -6.44 0.58 -18.03
N GLU A 74 -5.18 0.88 -18.31
CA GLU A 74 -4.73 1.47 -19.57
C GLU A 74 -4.19 0.40 -20.54
N ASP A 75 -3.95 -0.82 -20.06
CA ASP A 75 -3.45 -1.93 -20.87
C ASP A 75 -4.56 -2.48 -21.80
N PRO A 76 -4.35 -2.51 -23.13
CA PRO A 76 -5.32 -3.04 -24.08
C PRO A 76 -5.75 -4.49 -23.80
N GLU A 77 -4.85 -5.33 -23.27
CA GLU A 77 -5.17 -6.72 -22.95
C GLU A 77 -6.13 -6.79 -21.75
N VAL A 78 -5.87 -5.99 -20.72
CA VAL A 78 -6.74 -5.89 -19.54
C VAL A 78 -8.10 -5.30 -19.93
N ILE A 79 -8.11 -4.25 -20.74
CA ILE A 79 -9.33 -3.65 -21.28
C ILE A 79 -10.15 -4.68 -22.06
N GLY A 80 -9.49 -5.46 -22.93
CA GLY A 80 -10.13 -6.53 -23.69
C GLY A 80 -10.74 -7.61 -22.80
N ALA A 81 -10.02 -8.04 -21.77
CA ALA A 81 -10.49 -9.04 -20.81
C ALA A 81 -11.71 -8.54 -20.00
N VAL A 82 -11.66 -7.28 -19.52
CA VAL A 82 -12.79 -6.64 -18.82
C VAL A 82 -14.01 -6.54 -19.73
N ARG A 83 -13.84 -6.12 -20.99
CA ARG A 83 -14.92 -6.03 -21.97
C ARG A 83 -15.53 -7.38 -22.30
N ALA A 84 -14.71 -8.42 -22.45
CA ALA A 84 -15.19 -9.77 -22.70
C ALA A 84 -16.03 -10.32 -21.53
N ARG A 85 -15.66 -9.98 -20.29
CA ARG A 85 -16.31 -10.51 -19.07
C ARG A 85 -17.55 -9.75 -18.63
N PHE A 86 -17.53 -8.42 -18.74
CA PHE A 86 -18.56 -7.53 -18.18
C PHE A 86 -19.31 -6.71 -19.24
N GLY A 87 -18.89 -6.78 -20.51
CA GLY A 87 -19.50 -6.04 -21.61
C GLY A 87 -19.14 -4.56 -21.65
N ASP A 88 -19.80 -3.81 -22.53
CA ASP A 88 -19.50 -2.40 -22.77
C ASP A 88 -20.06 -1.45 -21.69
N ALA A 89 -20.96 -1.95 -20.83
CA ALA A 89 -21.62 -1.15 -19.78
C ALA A 89 -20.66 -0.62 -18.71
N VAL A 90 -19.47 -1.23 -18.57
CA VAL A 90 -18.43 -0.83 -17.60
C VAL A 90 -17.40 0.14 -18.18
N PHE A 91 -17.63 0.65 -19.40
CA PHE A 91 -16.75 1.61 -20.06
C PHE A 91 -17.43 2.97 -20.20
N ALA A 92 -16.65 4.03 -19.95
CA ALA A 92 -17.08 5.39 -20.23
C ALA A 92 -17.17 5.62 -21.76
N PRO A 93 -17.92 6.64 -22.23
CA PRO A 93 -18.02 6.97 -23.65
C PRO A 93 -16.68 7.23 -24.36
N GLY A 94 -15.64 7.59 -23.61
CA GLY A 94 -14.27 7.77 -24.11
C GLY A 94 -13.44 6.48 -24.19
N GLY A 95 -14.03 5.31 -23.95
CA GLY A 95 -13.37 4.00 -24.06
C GLY A 95 -12.56 3.56 -22.84
N GLY A 96 -12.36 4.45 -21.85
CA GLY A 96 -11.74 4.11 -20.58
C GLY A 96 -12.67 3.33 -19.65
N VAL A 97 -12.09 2.52 -18.74
CA VAL A 97 -12.86 1.75 -17.75
C VAL A 97 -13.53 2.70 -16.74
N ASP A 98 -14.86 2.60 -16.61
CA ASP A 98 -15.60 3.23 -15.51
C ASP A 98 -15.50 2.33 -14.28
N ARG A 99 -14.57 2.67 -13.38
CA ARG A 99 -14.31 1.89 -12.15
C ARG A 99 -15.52 1.77 -11.24
N ARG A 100 -16.44 2.73 -11.26
CA ARG A 100 -17.65 2.66 -10.45
C ARG A 100 -18.61 1.64 -11.04
N ALA A 101 -18.90 1.77 -12.34
CA ALA A 101 -19.77 0.82 -13.05
C ALA A 101 -19.19 -0.61 -13.03
N LEU A 102 -17.87 -0.75 -13.21
CA LEU A 102 -17.17 -2.02 -13.08
C LEU A 102 -17.31 -2.61 -11.67
N GLY A 103 -17.10 -1.81 -10.63
CA GLY A 103 -17.30 -2.24 -9.25
C GLY A 103 -18.71 -2.74 -9.03
N ASP A 104 -19.72 -1.89 -9.30
CA ASP A 104 -21.14 -2.22 -9.13
C ASP A 104 -21.51 -3.51 -9.87
N THR A 105 -21.02 -3.68 -11.10
CA THR A 105 -21.25 -4.87 -11.93
C THR A 105 -20.53 -6.10 -11.36
N ALA A 106 -19.26 -5.98 -10.97
CA ALA A 106 -18.46 -7.09 -10.44
C ALA A 106 -18.99 -7.60 -9.08
N PHE A 107 -19.52 -6.70 -8.24
CA PHE A 107 -20.19 -7.07 -6.99
C PHE A 107 -21.54 -7.76 -7.23
N ALA A 108 -22.25 -7.43 -8.32
CA ALA A 108 -23.54 -8.02 -8.66
C ALA A 108 -23.45 -9.39 -9.37
N HIS A 109 -22.33 -9.68 -10.04
CA HIS A 109 -22.11 -10.94 -10.75
C HIS A 109 -21.40 -12.00 -9.90
N GLU A 110 -21.90 -13.23 -9.96
CA GLU A 110 -21.20 -14.37 -9.37
C GLU A 110 -19.79 -14.52 -9.97
N GLY A 111 -18.79 -14.62 -9.09
CA GLY A 111 -17.37 -14.67 -9.46
C GLY A 111 -16.79 -13.37 -10.04
N GLY A 112 -17.54 -12.26 -10.07
CA GLY A 112 -17.07 -10.99 -10.65
C GLY A 112 -15.85 -10.42 -9.92
N LEU A 113 -15.88 -10.41 -8.58
CA LEU A 113 -14.74 -9.98 -7.77
C LEU A 113 -13.53 -10.92 -7.84
N ALA A 114 -13.74 -12.20 -8.09
CA ALA A 114 -12.65 -13.18 -8.18
C ALA A 114 -11.90 -13.10 -9.52
N PHE A 115 -12.54 -12.51 -10.54
CA PHE A 115 -11.93 -12.27 -11.84
C PHE A 115 -11.03 -11.03 -11.87
N LEU A 116 -11.32 -10.05 -11.01
CA LEU A 116 -10.57 -8.79 -10.88
C LEU A 116 -9.39 -8.94 -9.91
#